data_AF-A0A534ACJ1-F1
#
_entry.id   AF-A0A534ACJ1-F1
#
_cell.length_a   1.000
_cell.length_b   1.000
_cell.length_c   1.000
_cell.angle_alpha   90.00
_cell.angle_beta   90.00
_cell.angle_gamma   90.00
#
_symmetry.space_group_name_H-M   'P 1'
#
loop_
_entity.id
_entity.type
_entity.pdbx_description
1 polymer ?
#
loop_
_entity_poly.entity_id
_entity_poly.type
_entity_poly.pdbx_seq_one_letter_code
_entity_poly.pdbx_strand_id
1 'polypeptide(L)'
;MIVVSAANSGNDANVLDRREPLAVLAAHNVLQRYRIDPSRVYVGGFSGGSRVALRLALGYPDLFHAALLNAGSDPIGDAQIPLPPVPLFHQFQESTRLVYLTGKNDNEHLDQDARSRRSMQDWCVFDVAIKTMPWIGHEAADPTEFDRALTALTGDRREADKLGGCRAHIETQLAAQLREVEDLIANNKSEQARAALSKIDARYGGLAAPRSIELAEKIDPADAGRRARRD
;
A
#
# COMPACT_ATOMS: atom_id res chain seq x y z
N MET A 1 -5.27 -23.42 -10.19
CA MET A 1 -5.29 -21.95 -10.02
C MET A 1 -6.65 -21.44 -10.46
N ILE A 2 -7.30 -20.57 -9.69
CA ILE A 2 -8.51 -19.87 -10.11
C ILE A 2 -8.11 -18.43 -10.44
N VAL A 3 -8.44 -17.96 -11.64
CA VAL A 3 -8.21 -16.56 -12.06
C VAL A 3 -9.56 -15.89 -12.20
N VAL A 4 -9.72 -14.73 -11.56
CA VAL A 4 -10.93 -13.92 -11.66
C VAL A 4 -10.54 -12.52 -12.10
N SER A 5 -11.23 -12.01 -13.11
CA SER A 5 -11.04 -10.66 -13.61
C SER A 5 -12.36 -9.89 -13.53
N ALA A 6 -12.27 -8.62 -13.14
CA ALA A 6 -13.41 -7.74 -13.05
C ALA A 6 -13.85 -7.30 -14.45
N ALA A 7 -15.06 -7.68 -14.87
CA ALA A 7 -15.65 -7.18 -16.11
C ALA A 7 -15.97 -5.67 -15.98
N ASN A 8 -15.77 -4.92 -17.07
CA ASN A 8 -16.08 -3.48 -17.18
C ASN A 8 -15.41 -2.63 -16.07
N SER A 9 -14.13 -2.91 -15.80
CA SER A 9 -13.30 -2.24 -14.76
C SER A 9 -12.10 -1.50 -15.38
N GLY A 10 -12.31 -0.92 -16.57
CA GLY A 10 -11.31 -0.14 -17.30
C GLY A 10 -11.01 1.21 -16.65
N ASN A 11 -10.18 2.03 -17.30
CA ASN A 11 -9.73 3.31 -16.75
C ASN A 11 -10.85 4.36 -16.60
N ASP A 12 -11.95 4.22 -17.33
CA ASP A 12 -13.11 5.11 -17.20
C ASP A 12 -13.96 4.81 -15.95
N ALA A 13 -13.70 3.70 -15.26
CA ALA A 13 -14.38 3.35 -14.02
C ALA A 13 -13.68 3.99 -12.80
N ASN A 14 -14.47 4.53 -11.88
CA ASN A 14 -13.95 5.09 -10.63
C ASN A 14 -13.21 4.03 -9.80
N VAL A 15 -12.03 4.38 -9.30
CA VAL A 15 -11.18 3.47 -8.53
C VAL A 15 -11.87 2.98 -7.24
N LEU A 16 -12.34 3.92 -6.42
CA LEU A 16 -12.91 3.63 -5.09
C LEU A 16 -14.33 3.08 -5.17
N ASP A 17 -15.15 3.60 -6.09
CA ASP A 17 -16.56 3.20 -6.18
C ASP A 17 -16.75 1.88 -6.95
N ARG A 18 -15.78 1.49 -7.78
CA ARG A 18 -15.93 0.35 -8.69
C ARG A 18 -14.76 -0.59 -8.70
N ARG A 19 -13.55 -0.13 -9.02
CA ARG A 19 -12.43 -1.02 -9.35
C ARG A 19 -11.93 -1.78 -8.12
N GLU A 20 -11.70 -1.10 -7.01
CA GLU A 20 -11.29 -1.71 -5.74
C GLU A 20 -12.39 -2.62 -5.15
N PRO A 21 -13.66 -2.19 -5.02
CA PRO A 21 -14.73 -3.05 -4.53
C PRO A 21 -14.90 -4.34 -5.34
N LEU A 22 -14.79 -4.29 -6.67
CA LEU A 22 -14.92 -5.48 -7.51
C LEU A 22 -13.83 -6.51 -7.23
N ALA A 23 -12.59 -6.09 -6.96
CA ALA A 23 -11.50 -7.01 -6.65
C ALA A 23 -11.69 -7.66 -5.27
N VAL A 24 -12.09 -6.89 -4.26
CA VAL A 24 -12.39 -7.41 -2.90
C VAL A 24 -13.59 -8.35 -2.95
N LEU A 25 -14.66 -7.97 -3.65
CA LEU A 25 -15.84 -8.81 -3.84
C LEU A 25 -15.49 -10.10 -4.58
N ALA A 26 -14.64 -10.05 -5.60
CA ALA A 26 -14.19 -11.25 -6.31
C ALA A 26 -13.47 -12.22 -5.35
N ALA A 27 -12.50 -11.74 -4.57
CA ALA A 27 -11.78 -12.56 -3.60
C ALA A 27 -12.73 -13.18 -2.56
N HIS A 28 -13.60 -12.36 -1.95
CA HIS A 28 -14.61 -12.83 -1.00
C HIS A 28 -15.50 -13.92 -1.60
N ASN A 29 -16.04 -13.68 -2.80
CA ASN A 29 -16.92 -14.63 -3.49
C ASN A 29 -16.23 -15.96 -3.83
N VAL A 30 -14.96 -15.93 -4.20
CA VAL A 30 -14.18 -17.13 -4.51
C VAL A 30 -13.86 -17.92 -3.25
N LEU A 31 -13.42 -17.25 -2.18
CA LEU A 31 -13.12 -17.86 -0.88
C LEU A 31 -14.35 -18.55 -0.27
N GLN A 32 -15.55 -18.04 -0.50
CA GLN A 32 -16.80 -18.65 -0.02
C GLN A 32 -17.24 -19.88 -0.85
N ARG A 33 -16.91 -19.92 -2.15
CA ARG A 33 -17.42 -20.94 -3.08
C ARG A 33 -16.46 -22.11 -3.28
N TYR A 34 -15.16 -21.88 -3.11
CA TYR A 34 -14.13 -22.85 -3.41
C TYR A 34 -13.22 -23.06 -2.21
N ARG A 35 -12.64 -24.27 -2.09
CA ARG A 35 -11.61 -24.56 -1.10
C ARG A 35 -10.29 -23.93 -1.55
N ILE A 36 -10.07 -22.68 -1.14
CA ILE A 36 -8.86 -21.91 -1.41
C ILE A 36 -8.07 -21.79 -0.13
N ASP A 37 -6.75 -21.92 -0.24
CA ASP A 37 -5.84 -21.58 0.85
C ASP A 37 -5.83 -20.05 1.02
N PRO A 38 -6.29 -19.51 2.17
CA PRO A 38 -6.39 -18.07 2.37
C PRO A 38 -5.03 -17.38 2.34
N SER A 39 -3.93 -18.09 2.61
CA SER A 39 -2.56 -17.54 2.50
C SER A 39 -2.07 -17.40 1.06
N ARG A 40 -2.84 -17.90 0.08
CA ARG A 40 -2.49 -17.93 -1.35
C ARG A 40 -3.51 -17.19 -2.21
N VAL A 41 -3.94 -16.04 -1.73
CA VAL A 41 -4.80 -15.10 -2.45
C VAL A 41 -3.95 -13.91 -2.89
N TYR A 42 -3.92 -13.65 -4.19
CA TYR A 42 -3.09 -12.63 -4.81
C TYR A 42 -3.93 -11.69 -5.67
N VAL A 43 -3.46 -10.47 -5.85
CA VAL A 43 -4.08 -9.47 -6.71
C VAL A 43 -3.10 -9.06 -7.82
N GLY A 44 -3.61 -8.68 -8.97
CA GLY A 44 -2.75 -8.21 -10.06
C GLY A 44 -3.53 -7.40 -11.07
N GLY A 45 -2.81 -6.62 -11.87
CA GLY A 45 -3.41 -5.85 -12.94
C GLY A 45 -2.37 -5.25 -13.86
N PHE A 46 -2.84 -4.69 -14.97
CA PHE A 46 -2.03 -4.00 -15.96
C PHE A 46 -2.27 -2.48 -15.91
N SER A 47 -1.21 -1.68 -16.00
CA SER A 47 -1.28 -0.22 -16.08
C SER A 47 -2.08 0.38 -14.92
N GLY A 48 -3.20 1.06 -15.18
CA GLY A 48 -4.09 1.54 -14.12
C GLY A 48 -4.60 0.44 -13.18
N GLY A 49 -4.80 -0.79 -13.68
CA GLY A 49 -5.19 -1.94 -12.85
C GLY A 49 -4.08 -2.41 -11.92
N SER A 50 -2.83 -2.23 -12.32
CA SER A 50 -1.65 -2.51 -11.52
C SER A 50 -1.57 -1.58 -10.31
N ARG A 51 -1.85 -0.29 -10.51
CA ARG A 51 -1.95 0.71 -9.43
C ARG A 51 -3.06 0.37 -8.43
N VAL A 52 -4.20 -0.12 -8.91
CA VAL A 52 -5.28 -0.64 -8.05
C VAL A 52 -4.83 -1.87 -7.26
N ALA A 53 -4.14 -2.82 -7.92
CA ALA A 53 -3.61 -4.01 -7.25
C ALA A 53 -2.63 -3.66 -6.12
N LEU A 54 -1.76 -2.66 -6.34
CA LEU A 54 -0.84 -2.15 -5.32
C LEU A 54 -1.61 -1.60 -4.10
N ARG A 55 -2.60 -0.74 -4.32
CA ARG A 55 -3.43 -0.17 -3.24
C ARG A 55 -4.15 -1.25 -2.44
N LEU A 56 -4.69 -2.26 -3.12
CA LEU A 56 -5.38 -3.36 -2.47
C LEU A 56 -4.45 -4.24 -1.63
N ALA A 57 -3.25 -4.54 -2.14
CA ALA A 57 -2.27 -5.30 -1.37
C ALA A 57 -1.77 -4.53 -0.14
N LEU A 58 -1.60 -3.21 -0.25
CA LEU A 58 -1.23 -2.35 0.87
C LEU A 58 -2.36 -2.22 1.91
N GLY A 59 -3.60 -2.00 1.46
CA GLY A 59 -4.75 -1.74 2.33
C GLY A 59 -5.40 -2.99 2.92
N TYR A 60 -5.28 -4.13 2.24
CA TYR A 60 -5.86 -5.42 2.66
C TYR A 60 -4.80 -6.54 2.62
N PRO A 61 -3.67 -6.41 3.33
CA PRO A 61 -2.60 -7.41 3.35
C PRO A 61 -3.00 -8.71 4.06
N ASP A 62 -4.12 -8.70 4.77
CA ASP A 62 -4.83 -9.85 5.35
C ASP A 62 -5.67 -10.62 4.35
N LEU A 63 -6.00 -10.01 3.22
CA LEU A 63 -6.69 -10.65 2.10
C LEU A 63 -5.72 -10.99 0.96
N PHE A 64 -4.88 -10.03 0.54
CA PHE A 64 -3.99 -10.17 -0.60
C PHE A 64 -2.53 -10.30 -0.13
N HIS A 65 -2.01 -11.51 -0.23
CA HIS A 65 -0.67 -11.87 0.26
C HIS A 65 0.44 -11.63 -0.77
N ALA A 66 0.08 -11.26 -2.00
CA ALA A 66 1.02 -10.79 -3.00
C ALA A 66 0.33 -9.96 -4.08
N ALA A 67 1.10 -9.09 -4.74
CA ALA A 67 0.66 -8.28 -5.87
C ALA A 67 1.53 -8.46 -7.11
N LEU A 68 0.91 -8.72 -8.26
CA LEU A 68 1.55 -8.60 -9.57
C LEU A 68 1.28 -7.22 -10.16
N LEU A 69 2.35 -6.44 -10.29
CA LEU A 69 2.32 -5.08 -10.77
C LEU A 69 2.82 -5.00 -12.22
N ASN A 70 1.92 -5.19 -13.20
CA ASN A 70 2.30 -5.14 -14.61
C ASN A 70 2.21 -3.71 -15.16
N ALA A 71 3.37 -3.12 -15.47
CA ALA A 71 3.50 -1.81 -16.12
C ALA A 71 2.70 -0.70 -15.43
N GLY A 72 2.75 -0.62 -14.10
CA GLY A 72 2.08 0.41 -13.33
C GLY A 72 2.32 0.28 -11.85
N SER A 73 2.88 1.29 -11.22
CA SER A 73 3.09 1.31 -9.78
C SER A 73 3.21 2.75 -9.30
N ASP A 74 2.91 2.98 -8.03
CA ASP A 74 2.89 4.30 -7.43
C ASP A 74 3.69 4.25 -6.11
N PRO A 75 4.38 5.34 -5.72
CA PRO A 75 4.96 5.45 -4.38
C PRO A 75 3.90 5.26 -3.27
N ILE A 76 4.33 4.75 -2.11
CA ILE A 76 3.49 4.65 -0.92
C ILE A 76 3.96 5.62 0.18
N GLY A 77 3.06 5.92 1.11
CA GLY A 77 3.33 6.79 2.27
C GLY A 77 3.31 8.27 1.92
N ASP A 78 2.34 8.66 1.08
CA ASP A 78 1.97 10.04 0.82
C ASP A 78 0.44 10.22 0.89
N ALA A 79 -0.05 11.42 0.60
CA ALA A 79 -1.48 11.72 0.66
C ALA A 79 -2.32 10.99 -0.41
N GLN A 80 -1.72 10.53 -1.51
CA GLN A 80 -2.42 9.79 -2.56
C GLN A 80 -2.51 8.30 -2.23
N ILE A 81 -1.45 7.74 -1.64
CA ILE A 81 -1.40 6.36 -1.17
C ILE A 81 -0.92 6.35 0.29
N PRO A 82 -1.82 6.63 1.24
CA PRO A 82 -1.48 6.66 2.65
C PRO A 82 -1.16 5.26 3.17
N LEU A 83 -0.29 5.18 4.18
CA LEU A 83 -0.03 3.93 4.88
C LEU A 83 -1.25 3.50 5.69
N PRO A 84 -1.54 2.19 5.77
CA PRO A 84 -2.61 1.68 6.61
C PRO A 84 -2.21 1.73 8.10
N PRO A 85 -3.15 1.44 9.03
CA PRO A 85 -2.84 1.28 10.44
C PRO A 85 -1.73 0.26 10.70
N VAL A 86 -0.99 0.46 11.81
CA VAL A 86 0.18 -0.34 12.22
C VAL A 86 0.01 -1.86 12.03
N PRO A 87 -1.08 -2.51 12.49
CA PRO A 87 -1.21 -3.97 12.35
C PRO A 87 -1.21 -4.44 10.88
N LEU A 88 -1.96 -3.73 10.03
CA LEU A 88 -2.03 -4.06 8.60
C LEU A 88 -0.69 -3.74 7.92
N PHE A 89 -0.07 -2.60 8.24
CA PHE A 89 1.21 -2.27 7.62
C PHE A 89 2.31 -3.24 8.00
N HIS A 90 2.33 -3.71 9.25
CA HIS A 90 3.25 -4.74 9.70
C HIS A 90 3.05 -6.03 8.91
N GLN A 91 1.79 -6.45 8.73
CA GLN A 91 1.46 -7.60 7.91
C GLN A 91 1.90 -7.42 6.45
N PHE A 92 1.76 -6.22 5.87
CA PHE A 92 2.25 -5.93 4.53
C PHE A 92 3.77 -6.06 4.43
N GLN A 93 4.52 -5.43 5.34
CA GLN A 93 5.99 -5.49 5.39
C GLN A 93 6.51 -6.91 5.59
N GLU A 94 5.81 -7.69 6.40
CA GLU A 94 6.21 -9.05 6.74
C GLU A 94 5.80 -10.01 5.62
N SER A 95 4.53 -10.09 5.28
CA SER A 95 4.00 -11.23 4.52
C SER A 95 3.72 -10.96 3.06
N THR A 96 3.68 -9.70 2.60
CA THR A 96 3.25 -9.38 1.25
C THR A 96 4.42 -9.30 0.27
N ARG A 97 4.36 -10.10 -0.81
CA ARG A 97 5.29 -9.98 -1.93
C ARG A 97 4.78 -9.04 -3.01
N LEU A 98 5.66 -8.21 -3.55
CA LEU A 98 5.39 -7.42 -4.76
C LEU A 98 6.23 -7.90 -5.93
N VAL A 99 5.61 -8.14 -7.09
CA VAL A 99 6.31 -8.47 -8.34
C VAL A 99 6.07 -7.35 -9.34
N TYR A 100 7.11 -6.60 -9.65
CA TYR A 100 7.09 -5.59 -10.71
C TYR A 100 7.39 -6.27 -12.05
N LEU A 101 6.55 -6.04 -13.06
CA LEU A 101 6.68 -6.61 -14.40
C LEU A 101 6.42 -5.54 -15.46
N THR A 102 7.47 -5.04 -16.09
CA THR A 102 7.35 -3.92 -17.04
C THR A 102 8.16 -4.19 -18.31
N GLY A 103 7.64 -3.74 -19.46
CA GLY A 103 8.33 -3.87 -20.74
C GLY A 103 9.65 -3.10 -20.74
N LYS A 104 10.70 -3.66 -21.34
CA LYS A 104 12.03 -3.04 -21.41
C LYS A 104 12.02 -1.69 -22.14
N ASN A 105 11.07 -1.50 -23.06
CA ASN A 105 10.94 -0.27 -23.84
C ASN A 105 9.90 0.70 -23.25
N ASP A 106 9.31 0.38 -22.09
CA ASP A 106 8.35 1.23 -21.38
C ASP A 106 9.05 2.10 -20.33
N ASN A 107 9.88 3.04 -20.81
CA ASN A 107 10.73 3.86 -19.93
C ASN A 107 9.93 4.63 -18.86
N GLU A 108 8.73 5.10 -19.20
CA GLU A 108 7.87 5.82 -18.26
C GLU A 108 7.50 4.95 -17.06
N HIS A 109 7.02 3.73 -17.30
CA HIS A 109 6.61 2.84 -16.22
C HIS A 109 7.81 2.21 -15.51
N LEU A 110 8.96 2.03 -16.19
CA LEU A 110 10.22 1.65 -15.52
C LEU A 110 10.68 2.71 -14.52
N ASP A 111 10.54 3.99 -14.87
CA ASP A 111 10.84 5.11 -13.97
C ASP A 111 9.84 5.19 -12.80
N GLN A 112 8.56 4.94 -13.06
CA GLN A 112 7.53 4.80 -12.01
C GLN A 112 7.87 3.65 -11.05
N ASP A 113 8.23 2.47 -11.59
CA ASP A 113 8.65 1.31 -10.81
C ASP A 113 9.89 1.61 -9.96
N ALA A 114 10.85 2.38 -10.48
CA ALA A 114 12.01 2.81 -9.71
C ALA A 114 11.61 3.72 -8.52
N ARG A 115 10.67 4.65 -8.71
CA ARG A 115 10.16 5.51 -7.62
C ARG A 115 9.35 4.72 -6.60
N SER A 116 8.44 3.86 -7.07
CA SER A 116 7.65 2.98 -6.21
C SER A 116 8.56 2.12 -5.33
N ARG A 117 9.55 1.44 -5.92
CA ARG A 117 10.50 0.60 -5.16
C ARG A 117 11.35 1.38 -4.16
N ARG A 118 11.71 2.64 -4.46
CA ARG A 118 12.38 3.49 -3.48
C ARG A 118 11.49 3.74 -2.27
N SER A 119 10.22 4.08 -2.48
CA SER A 119 9.27 4.23 -1.38
C SER A 119 9.07 2.94 -0.58
N MET A 120 9.07 1.77 -1.24
CA MET A 120 9.03 0.48 -0.53
C MET A 120 10.22 0.33 0.41
N GLN A 121 11.42 0.68 -0.04
CA GLN A 121 12.62 0.65 0.80
C GLN A 121 12.55 1.65 1.96
N ASP A 122 12.09 2.88 1.68
CA ASP A 122 11.92 3.94 2.69
C ASP A 122 10.93 3.51 3.79
N TRP A 123 9.99 2.62 3.48
CA TRP A 123 9.00 2.08 4.40
C TRP A 123 9.22 0.61 4.78
N CYS A 124 10.45 0.12 4.65
CA CYS A 124 10.88 -1.22 5.11
C CYS A 124 10.15 -2.41 4.45
N VAL A 125 9.70 -2.26 3.21
CA VAL A 125 9.09 -3.33 2.40
C VAL A 125 10.15 -3.91 1.48
N PHE A 126 10.55 -5.16 1.75
CA PHE A 126 11.73 -5.77 1.13
C PHE A 126 11.45 -6.98 0.23
N ASP A 127 10.30 -7.65 0.37
CA ASP A 127 9.95 -8.80 -0.48
C ASP A 127 9.43 -8.31 -1.84
N VAL A 128 10.38 -7.84 -2.66
CA VAL A 128 10.12 -7.27 -3.98
C VAL A 128 10.92 -8.05 -5.03
N ALA A 129 10.21 -8.54 -6.05
CA ALA A 129 10.81 -9.08 -7.26
C ALA A 129 10.62 -8.12 -8.43
N ILE A 130 11.62 -8.06 -9.32
CA ILE A 130 11.59 -7.22 -10.52
C ILE A 130 11.79 -8.12 -11.72
N LYS A 131 10.92 -7.97 -12.71
CA LYS A 131 10.95 -8.66 -13.98
C LYS A 131 10.80 -7.62 -15.10
N THR A 132 11.56 -7.82 -16.17
CA THR A 132 11.50 -6.94 -17.33
C THR A 132 11.23 -7.79 -18.56
N MET A 133 10.20 -7.42 -19.33
CA MET A 133 9.82 -8.15 -20.53
C MET A 133 10.65 -7.64 -21.72
N PRO A 134 11.44 -8.49 -22.39
CA PRO A 134 12.35 -8.05 -23.43
C PRO A 134 11.57 -7.59 -24.67
N TRP A 135 12.03 -6.52 -25.31
CA TRP A 135 11.49 -5.99 -26.58
C TRP A 135 10.05 -5.45 -26.55
N ILE A 136 9.40 -5.47 -25.39
CA ILE A 136 8.02 -5.01 -25.19
C ILE A 136 8.00 -3.57 -24.66
N GLY A 137 7.04 -2.76 -25.13
CA GLY A 137 6.71 -1.43 -24.62
C GLY A 137 5.64 -1.47 -23.51
N HIS A 138 4.65 -0.58 -23.58
CA HIS A 138 3.55 -0.54 -22.62
C HIS A 138 2.45 -1.56 -22.96
N GLU A 139 2.71 -2.82 -22.66
CA GLU A 139 1.79 -3.92 -22.98
C GLU A 139 1.61 -4.86 -21.78
N ALA A 140 0.47 -5.55 -21.79
CA ALA A 140 0.22 -6.62 -20.85
C ALA A 140 1.16 -7.80 -21.12
N ALA A 141 1.52 -8.51 -20.06
CA ALA A 141 2.38 -9.68 -20.16
C ALA A 141 1.78 -10.75 -21.08
N ASP A 142 2.60 -11.27 -21.98
CA ASP A 142 2.27 -12.48 -22.71
C ASP A 142 2.22 -13.70 -21.75
N PRO A 143 1.70 -14.86 -22.19
CA PRO A 143 1.59 -16.03 -21.33
C PRO A 143 2.92 -16.50 -20.71
N THR A 144 4.05 -16.32 -21.40
CA THR A 144 5.37 -16.74 -20.92
C THR A 144 5.87 -15.82 -19.81
N GLU A 145 5.79 -14.51 -20.03
CA GLU A 145 6.20 -13.53 -19.03
C GLU A 145 5.24 -13.53 -17.83
N PHE A 146 3.95 -13.78 -18.06
CA PHE A 146 2.98 -13.96 -16.99
C PHE A 146 3.29 -15.19 -16.13
N ASP A 147 3.61 -16.35 -16.72
CA ASP A 147 4.00 -17.55 -15.98
C ASP A 147 5.28 -17.34 -15.14
N ARG A 148 6.28 -16.66 -15.70
CA ARG A 148 7.49 -16.25 -14.96
C ARG A 148 7.18 -15.32 -13.80
N ALA A 149 6.26 -14.39 -13.99
CA ALA A 149 5.85 -13.47 -12.95
C ALA A 149 5.06 -14.18 -11.85
N LEU A 150 4.17 -15.11 -12.20
CA LEU A 150 3.48 -15.98 -11.25
C LEU A 150 4.46 -16.84 -10.44
N THR A 151 5.46 -17.43 -11.10
CA THR A 151 6.51 -18.19 -10.41
C THR A 151 7.24 -17.32 -9.38
N ALA A 152 7.56 -16.07 -9.73
CA ALA A 152 8.15 -15.12 -8.78
C ALA A 152 7.18 -14.76 -7.65
N LEU A 153 5.90 -14.57 -7.97
CA LEU A 153 4.84 -14.22 -7.03
C LEU A 153 4.65 -15.30 -5.96
N THR A 154 4.78 -16.59 -6.34
CA THR A 154 4.54 -17.74 -5.46
C THR A 154 5.80 -18.39 -4.90
N GLY A 155 7.00 -17.90 -5.22
CA GLY A 155 8.25 -18.48 -4.73
C GLY A 155 8.47 -18.28 -3.23
N ASP A 156 9.52 -18.89 -2.68
CA ASP A 156 9.86 -18.75 -1.26
C ASP A 156 10.19 -17.30 -0.88
N ARG A 157 9.76 -16.91 0.33
CA ARG A 157 10.03 -15.60 0.91
C ARG A 157 11.53 -15.39 1.13
N ARG A 158 12.01 -14.17 0.86
CA ARG A 158 13.38 -13.79 1.26
C ARG A 158 13.38 -13.35 2.72
N GLU A 159 14.29 -13.91 3.52
CA GLU A 159 14.43 -13.57 4.94
C GLU A 159 14.81 -12.09 5.11
N ALA A 160 14.07 -11.42 6.00
CA ALA A 160 14.13 -9.97 6.19
C ALA A 160 14.90 -9.60 7.45
N ASP A 161 16.16 -10.02 7.55
CA ASP A 161 17.08 -9.71 8.68
C ASP A 161 17.20 -8.21 9.00
N LYS A 162 16.76 -7.34 8.06
CA LYS A 162 16.82 -5.87 8.16
C LYS A 162 15.51 -5.21 8.60
N LEU A 163 14.39 -5.94 8.67
CA LEU A 163 13.07 -5.36 8.93
C LEU A 163 12.99 -4.72 10.32
N GLY A 164 13.42 -5.42 11.36
CA GLY A 164 13.34 -4.92 12.74
C GLY A 164 14.07 -3.60 12.94
N GLY A 165 15.31 -3.48 12.43
CA GLY A 165 16.09 -2.25 12.54
C GLY A 165 15.50 -1.08 11.76
N CYS A 166 14.99 -1.33 10.56
CA CYS A 166 14.32 -0.31 9.75
C CYS A 166 13.04 0.19 10.42
N ARG A 167 12.19 -0.72 10.91
CA ARG A 167 10.94 -0.38 11.61
C ARG A 167 11.21 0.42 12.89
N ALA A 168 12.16 -0.04 13.71
CA ALA A 168 12.53 0.66 14.94
C ALA A 168 13.02 2.10 14.68
N HIS A 169 13.72 2.33 13.57
CA HIS A 169 14.13 3.68 13.16
C HIS A 169 12.93 4.58 12.86
N ILE A 170 11.97 4.10 12.06
CA ILE A 170 10.74 4.83 11.71
C ILE A 170 9.91 5.12 12.96
N GLU A 171 9.71 4.13 13.82
CA GLU A 171 8.95 4.27 15.08
C GLU A 171 9.60 5.30 16.01
N THR A 172 10.93 5.28 16.14
CA THR A 172 11.67 6.26 16.96
C THR A 172 11.49 7.69 16.43
N GLN A 173 11.57 7.87 15.11
CA GLN A 173 11.35 9.17 14.48
C GLN A 173 9.92 9.68 14.70
N LEU A 174 8.92 8.83 14.44
CA LEU A 174 7.52 9.17 14.61
C LEU A 174 7.21 9.53 16.07
N ALA A 175 7.69 8.72 17.03
CA ALA A 175 7.50 8.99 18.45
C ALA A 175 8.14 10.33 18.88
N ALA A 176 9.32 10.67 18.34
CA ALA A 176 9.94 11.97 18.61
C ALA A 176 9.09 13.14 18.09
N GLN A 177 8.55 13.03 16.87
CA GLN A 177 7.72 14.08 16.27
C GLN A 177 6.36 14.23 16.97
N LEU A 178 5.74 13.13 17.40
CA LEU A 178 4.49 13.20 18.18
C LEU A 178 4.71 13.85 19.54
N ARG A 179 5.84 13.59 20.21
CA ARG A 179 6.22 14.29 21.45
C ARG A 179 6.42 15.80 21.24
N GLU A 180 7.00 16.20 20.11
CA GLU A 180 7.12 17.62 19.77
C GLU A 180 5.74 18.29 19.66
N VAL A 181 4.75 17.61 19.05
CA VAL A 181 3.36 18.10 19.01
C VAL A 181 2.76 18.22 20.42
N GLU A 182 2.99 17.23 21.28
CA GLU A 182 2.55 17.26 22.69
C GLU A 182 3.15 18.45 23.45
N ASP A 183 4.44 18.70 23.27
CA ASP A 183 5.13 19.85 23.88
C ASP A 183 4.55 21.18 23.36
N LEU A 184 4.25 21.29 22.06
CA LEU A 184 3.61 22.48 21.50
C LEU A 184 2.22 22.71 22.10
N ILE A 185 1.43 21.65 22.30
CA ILE A 185 0.12 21.73 22.96
C ILE A 185 0.29 22.19 24.41
N ALA A 186 1.20 21.57 25.17
CA ALA A 186 1.45 21.91 26.57
C ALA A 186 1.91 23.38 26.75
N ASN A 187 2.57 23.95 25.75
CA ASN A 187 3.02 25.34 25.73
C ASN A 187 2.00 26.31 25.09
N ASN A 188 0.74 25.90 24.89
CA ASN A 188 -0.33 26.70 24.28
C ASN A 188 -0.03 27.21 22.85
N LYS A 189 0.79 26.48 22.08
CA LYS A 189 1.18 26.81 20.70
C LYS A 189 0.31 26.06 19.67
N SER A 190 -1.00 26.20 19.75
CA SER A 190 -1.95 25.38 18.99
C SER A 190 -1.80 25.46 17.45
N GLU A 191 -1.46 26.61 16.88
CA GLU A 191 -1.25 26.73 15.42
C GLU A 191 -0.02 25.94 14.96
N GLN A 192 1.08 26.02 15.70
CA GLN A 192 2.31 25.26 15.42
C GLN A 192 2.06 23.76 15.60
N ALA A 193 1.30 23.37 16.64
CA ALA A 193 0.89 22.00 16.86
C ALA A 193 0.07 21.45 15.67
N ARG A 194 -0.91 22.22 15.16
CA ARG A 194 -1.69 21.82 13.95
C ARG A 194 -0.77 21.62 12.75
N ALA A 195 0.13 22.56 12.49
CA ALA A 195 1.03 22.49 11.35
C ALA A 195 2.00 21.30 11.45
N ALA A 196 2.54 21.03 12.63
CA ALA A 196 3.41 19.88 12.88
C ALA A 196 2.64 18.56 12.71
N LEU A 197 1.45 18.46 13.31
CA LEU A 197 0.60 17.26 13.21
C LEU A 197 0.17 16.97 11.77
N SER A 198 -0.21 18.00 11.02
CA SER A 198 -0.56 17.87 9.60
C SER A 198 0.59 17.29 8.76
N LYS A 199 1.84 17.66 9.06
CA LYS A 199 3.03 17.07 8.41
C LYS A 199 3.24 15.61 8.80
N ILE A 200 2.97 15.26 10.07
CA ILE A 200 3.05 13.87 10.55
C ILE A 200 2.00 13.03 9.82
N ASP A 201 0.74 13.45 9.80
CA ASP A 201 -0.34 12.71 9.13
C ASP A 201 -0.09 12.56 7.64
N ALA A 202 0.40 13.62 6.96
CA ALA A 202 0.72 13.55 5.53
C ALA A 202 1.85 12.57 5.20
N ARG A 203 2.78 12.33 6.12
CA ARG A 203 3.93 11.42 5.94
C ARG A 203 3.63 9.99 6.40
N TYR A 204 3.06 9.84 7.59
CA TYR A 204 2.93 8.56 8.27
C TYR A 204 1.53 7.95 8.12
N GLY A 205 0.52 8.74 7.75
CA GLY A 205 -0.85 8.26 7.56
C GLY A 205 -1.34 7.43 8.74
N GLY A 206 -1.81 6.21 8.45
CA GLY A 206 -2.29 5.27 9.46
C GLY A 206 -1.25 4.81 10.49
N LEU A 207 0.05 4.99 10.25
CA LEU A 207 1.08 4.69 11.26
C LEU A 207 1.09 5.68 12.41
N ALA A 208 0.64 6.92 12.19
CA ALA A 208 0.54 7.93 13.24
C ALA A 208 -0.72 7.76 14.10
N ALA A 209 -1.74 7.07 13.58
CA ALA A 209 -2.97 6.76 14.30
C ALA A 209 -2.76 5.59 15.29
N PRO A 210 -3.48 5.57 16.44
CA PRO A 210 -4.50 6.54 16.85
C PRO A 210 -3.93 7.83 17.47
N ARG A 211 -2.63 7.88 17.79
CA ARG A 211 -2.06 8.97 18.57
C ARG A 211 -2.20 10.33 17.91
N SER A 212 -2.02 10.42 16.58
CA SER A 212 -2.22 11.69 15.88
C SER A 212 -3.65 12.21 15.96
N ILE A 213 -4.65 11.31 15.92
CA ILE A 213 -6.06 11.67 16.08
C ILE A 213 -6.33 12.21 17.48
N GLU A 214 -5.82 11.55 18.52
CA GLU A 214 -5.95 12.01 19.92
C GLU A 214 -5.32 13.40 20.13
N LEU A 215 -4.20 13.68 19.46
CA LEU A 215 -3.56 14.99 19.52
C LEU A 215 -4.36 16.05 18.75
N ALA A 216 -4.95 15.71 17.60
CA ALA A 216 -5.83 16.60 16.85
C ALA A 216 -7.02 17.06 17.71
N GLU A 217 -7.65 16.13 18.45
CA GLU A 217 -8.76 16.44 19.35
C GLU A 217 -8.38 17.39 20.49
N LYS A 218 -7.15 17.26 21.02
CA LYS A 218 -6.63 18.17 22.06
C LYS A 218 -6.33 19.57 21.52
N ILE A 219 -5.90 19.67 20.27
CA ILE A 219 -5.58 20.96 19.63
C ILE A 219 -6.86 21.72 19.28
N ASP A 220 -7.91 21.03 18.87
CA ASP A 220 -9.21 21.63 18.51
C ASP A 220 -10.42 20.89 19.13
N PRO A 221 -10.68 21.10 20.44
CA PRO A 221 -11.76 20.41 21.13
C PRO A 221 -13.16 20.74 20.58
N ALA A 222 -13.30 21.87 19.88
CA ALA A 222 -14.57 22.32 19.31
C ALA A 222 -15.00 21.52 18.06
N ASP A 223 -14.05 20.88 17.37
CA ASP A 223 -14.33 20.04 16.19
C ASP A 223 -14.65 18.59 16.57
N ALA A 224 -14.05 18.08 17.65
CA ALA A 224 -14.35 16.76 18.23
C ALA A 224 -15.83 16.64 18.66
N GLY A 225 -16.37 17.67 19.31
CA GLY A 225 -17.79 17.73 19.69
C GLY A 225 -18.77 17.87 18.52
N ARG A 226 -18.27 18.14 17.30
CA ARG A 226 -19.08 18.23 16.07
C ARG A 226 -19.10 16.91 15.31
N ARG A 227 -18.04 16.09 15.39
CA ARG A 227 -17.99 14.72 14.84
C ARG A 227 -18.81 13.73 15.67
N ALA A 228 -18.72 13.80 17.00
CA ALA A 228 -19.49 12.94 17.91
C ALA A 228 -21.03 13.18 17.90
N ARG A 229 -21.52 14.21 17.21
CA ARG A 229 -22.96 14.50 17.04
C ARG A 229 -23.49 14.07 15.66
N ARG A 230 -22.64 13.48 14.81
CA ARG A 230 -22.99 13.02 13.47
C ARG A 230 -23.04 11.49 13.34
N ASP A 231 -22.63 10.78 14.39
CA ASP A 231 -22.86 9.34 14.59
C ASP A 231 -24.09 9.14 15.50
#